data_AF-A0AAX1QI14-F1
#
_entry.id   AF-A0AAX1QI14-F1
#
_cell.length_a   1.000
_cell.length_b   1.000
_cell.length_c   1.000
_cell.angle_alpha   90.00
_cell.angle_beta   90.00
_cell.angle_gamma   90.00
#
_symmetry.space_group_name_H-M   'P 1'
#
loop_
_entity.id
_entity.type
_entity.pdbx_description
1 polymer ?
#
loop_
_entity_poly.entity_id
_entity_poly.type
_entity_poly.pdbx_seq_one_letter_code
_entity_poly.pdbx_strand_id
1 'polypeptide(L)'
;MDAESFAYIFASPNGEHQQDPLAKVKTAMLLIQKDSEARGYAPFIMRPSPLFTHGYFLLNSADAAAVNRICTGAATLQDEAAGVYDVDLARLWSSRWQNDFSFPQFKYLLYTHSDKLPLNAQLHLTPAMQLTLEWHANADARFSVLLRALKEIFFEAARSGQYLYDRDAAARLAQATGLSSTRATSAVRVVLAAVQSWQQHSSRLQRTRVLRCGTTQEGAEYSVVDPFISEFFHWLEQSFAVLHSGETCRYLPVNDSVQGSERLAPALGVLEELDLLHFALLGGSNSRLYLYVNQTQTLELADRGFYRNHLLERIAQRHTDAVRLMSWLFTSGFSSEQLWDRIEEYFLGLPIQGFDAPSAESR
;
A
#
# COMPACT_ATOMS: atom_id res chain seq x y z
N MET A 1 -5.05 -12.07 -17.59
CA MET A 1 -4.19 -11.17 -18.37
C MET A 1 -3.16 -10.57 -17.45
N ASP A 2 -1.91 -10.48 -17.90
CA ASP A 2 -0.85 -9.75 -17.19
C ASP A 2 -1.02 -8.24 -17.41
N ALA A 3 -0.89 -7.45 -16.35
CA ALA A 3 -1.04 -6.00 -16.42
C ALA A 3 0.20 -5.28 -16.96
N GLU A 4 1.39 -5.84 -16.77
CA GLU A 4 2.65 -5.25 -17.27
C GLU A 4 2.71 -5.25 -18.79
N SER A 5 2.12 -6.28 -19.42
CA SER A 5 1.93 -6.35 -20.86
C SER A 5 1.20 -5.13 -21.46
N PHE A 6 0.45 -4.35 -20.67
CA PHE A 6 -0.26 -3.14 -21.11
C PHE A 6 0.42 -1.83 -20.69
N ALA A 7 1.58 -1.89 -20.02
CA ALA A 7 2.28 -0.70 -19.52
C ALA A 7 2.59 0.32 -20.63
N TYR A 8 2.86 -0.16 -21.85
CA TYR A 8 3.13 0.68 -23.03
C TYR A 8 1.97 1.63 -23.39
N ILE A 9 0.72 1.27 -23.07
CA ILE A 9 -0.47 2.11 -23.34
C ILE A 9 -0.49 3.34 -22.44
N PHE A 10 0.07 3.21 -21.23
CA PHE A 10 -0.02 4.21 -20.18
C PHE A 10 1.30 4.92 -19.88
N ALA A 11 2.31 4.71 -20.74
CA ALA A 11 3.60 5.36 -20.65
C ALA A 11 3.45 6.84 -21.04
N SER A 12 3.67 7.74 -20.07
CA SER A 12 3.75 9.18 -20.33
C SER A 12 5.15 9.51 -20.88
N PRO A 13 5.27 10.33 -21.94
CA PRO A 13 6.58 10.74 -22.48
C PRO A 13 7.42 11.55 -21.49
N ASN A 14 6.81 12.13 -20.44
CA ASN A 14 7.48 13.03 -19.50
C ASN A 14 7.88 12.38 -18.16
N GLY A 15 7.77 11.06 -17.99
CA GLY A 15 8.25 10.39 -16.76
C GLY A 15 7.55 10.77 -15.45
N GLU A 16 6.59 11.69 -15.47
CA GLU A 16 5.87 12.12 -14.27
C GLU A 16 4.76 11.13 -13.91
N HIS A 17 4.83 10.68 -12.65
CA HIS A 17 3.94 9.73 -11.99
C HIS A 17 3.92 8.35 -12.61
N GLN A 18 4.90 7.54 -12.23
CA GLN A 18 4.93 6.09 -12.37
C GLN A 18 3.87 5.45 -11.43
N GLN A 19 2.60 5.82 -11.62
CA GLN A 19 1.49 5.07 -11.04
C GLN A 19 1.57 3.63 -11.55
N ASP A 20 1.38 2.68 -10.63
CA ASP A 20 1.38 1.24 -10.91
C ASP A 20 0.55 0.92 -12.18
N PRO A 21 1.16 0.37 -13.24
CA PRO A 21 0.46 -0.03 -14.47
C PRO A 21 -0.79 -0.85 -14.20
N LEU A 22 -0.78 -1.68 -13.15
CA LEU A 22 -1.94 -2.45 -12.73
C LEU A 22 -3.13 -1.55 -12.35
N ALA A 23 -2.91 -0.45 -11.62
CA ALA A 23 -3.97 0.47 -11.23
C ALA A 23 -4.60 1.17 -12.44
N LYS A 24 -3.78 1.53 -13.43
CA LYS A 24 -4.27 2.14 -14.69
C LYS A 24 -5.06 1.15 -15.52
N VAL A 25 -4.55 -0.06 -15.72
CA VAL A 25 -5.26 -1.14 -16.45
C VAL A 25 -6.57 -1.49 -15.74
N LYS A 26 -6.56 -1.59 -14.40
CA LYS A 26 -7.78 -1.82 -13.60
C LYS A 26 -8.83 -0.74 -13.85
N THR A 27 -8.43 0.51 -13.75
CA THR A 27 -9.32 1.66 -13.96
C THR A 27 -9.89 1.67 -15.38
N ALA A 28 -9.04 1.45 -16.40
CA ALA A 28 -9.46 1.40 -17.79
C ALA A 28 -10.48 0.28 -18.05
N MET A 29 -10.20 -0.94 -17.58
CA MET A 29 -11.13 -2.08 -17.74
C MET A 29 -12.45 -1.86 -17.02
N LEU A 30 -12.43 -1.29 -15.82
CA LEU A 30 -13.65 -0.96 -15.07
C LEU A 30 -14.48 0.13 -15.76
N LEU A 31 -13.85 1.14 -16.36
CA LEU A 31 -14.54 2.17 -17.12
C LEU A 31 -15.23 1.61 -18.36
N ILE A 32 -14.57 0.68 -19.09
CA ILE A 32 -15.16 0.01 -20.24
C ILE A 32 -16.35 -0.86 -19.81
N GLN A 33 -16.18 -1.62 -18.72
CA GLN A 33 -17.25 -2.45 -18.17
C GLN A 33 -18.46 -1.60 -17.77
N LYS A 34 -18.26 -0.55 -16.97
CA LYS A 34 -19.36 0.32 -16.50
C LYS A 34 -20.08 1.05 -17.64
N ASP A 35 -19.34 1.52 -18.64
CA ASP A 35 -19.93 2.15 -19.81
C ASP A 35 -20.75 1.17 -20.66
N SER A 36 -20.30 -0.09 -20.76
CA SER A 36 -21.06 -1.14 -21.43
C SER A 36 -22.32 -1.52 -20.65
N GLU A 37 -22.21 -1.68 -19.33
CA GLU A 37 -23.33 -1.98 -18.43
C GLU A 37 -24.41 -0.89 -18.53
N ALA A 38 -24.00 0.39 -18.63
CA ALA A 38 -24.92 1.51 -18.85
C ALA A 38 -25.67 1.43 -20.19
N ARG A 39 -25.13 0.74 -21.21
CA ARG A 39 -25.78 0.46 -22.50
C ARG A 39 -26.61 -0.82 -22.49
N GLY A 40 -26.66 -1.54 -21.36
CA GLY A 40 -27.45 -2.76 -21.19
C GLY A 40 -26.76 -4.06 -21.61
N TYR A 41 -25.43 -4.06 -21.80
CA TYR A 41 -24.67 -5.29 -22.08
C TYR A 41 -23.35 -5.34 -21.31
N ALA A 42 -22.83 -6.53 -21.04
CA ALA A 42 -21.57 -6.71 -20.32
C ALA A 42 -20.66 -7.64 -21.12
N PRO A 43 -19.81 -7.10 -22.03
CA PRO A 43 -19.00 -7.91 -22.95
C PRO A 43 -18.01 -8.78 -22.17
N PHE A 44 -17.48 -8.23 -21.08
CA PHE A 44 -16.72 -8.95 -20.09
C PHE A 44 -17.03 -8.43 -18.69
N ILE A 45 -16.72 -9.24 -17.69
CA ILE A 45 -16.68 -8.84 -16.28
C ILE A 45 -15.23 -8.94 -15.82
N MET A 46 -14.69 -7.81 -15.37
CA MET A 46 -13.38 -7.74 -14.79
C MET A 46 -13.49 -8.01 -13.29
N ARG A 47 -12.72 -8.99 -12.80
CA ARG A 47 -12.50 -9.18 -11.37
C ARG A 47 -11.04 -8.86 -11.08
N PRO A 48 -10.76 -7.84 -10.26
CA PRO A 48 -9.40 -7.62 -9.78
C PRO A 48 -9.06 -8.82 -8.91
N SER A 49 -8.09 -9.63 -9.34
CA SER A 49 -7.51 -10.62 -8.44
C SER A 49 -6.28 -9.99 -7.80
N PRO A 50 -6.23 -9.87 -6.46
CA PRO A 50 -5.03 -9.45 -5.77
C PRO A 50 -3.97 -10.56 -5.72
N LEU A 51 -4.17 -11.68 -6.44
CA LEU A 51 -3.30 -12.83 -6.34
C LEU A 51 -2.13 -12.71 -7.32
N PHE A 52 -0.96 -12.43 -6.76
CA PHE A 52 0.31 -12.64 -7.44
C PHE A 52 0.42 -14.06 -7.97
N THR A 53 0.82 -14.19 -9.22
CA THR A 53 1.06 -15.51 -9.83
C THR A 53 2.43 -16.06 -9.54
N HIS A 54 3.35 -15.17 -9.18
CA HIS A 54 4.67 -15.49 -8.69
C HIS A 54 4.72 -15.27 -7.18
N GLY A 55 5.60 -15.99 -6.50
CA GLY A 55 5.87 -15.82 -5.08
C GLY A 55 7.35 -15.99 -4.78
N TYR A 56 7.86 -15.21 -3.84
CA TYR A 56 9.24 -15.34 -3.40
C TYR A 56 9.34 -16.37 -2.27
N PHE A 57 10.29 -17.28 -2.40
CA PHE A 57 10.54 -18.32 -1.40
C PHE A 57 12.04 -18.48 -1.14
N LEU A 58 12.38 -18.69 0.12
CA LEU A 58 13.70 -19.13 0.53
C LEU A 58 13.79 -20.63 0.32
N LEU A 59 14.65 -21.07 -0.60
CA LEU A 59 14.82 -22.47 -0.98
C LEU A 59 16.28 -22.86 -0.96
N ASN A 60 16.58 -24.07 -0.50
CA ASN A 60 17.87 -24.68 -0.78
C ASN A 60 17.90 -25.16 -2.25
N SER A 61 19.10 -25.36 -2.80
CA SER A 61 19.27 -25.76 -4.20
C SER A 61 18.64 -27.12 -4.53
N ALA A 62 18.49 -28.02 -3.55
CA ALA A 62 17.87 -29.33 -3.74
C ALA A 62 16.35 -29.23 -3.92
N ASP A 63 15.69 -28.38 -3.12
CA ASP A 63 14.27 -28.08 -3.17
C ASP A 63 13.93 -27.29 -4.43
N ALA A 64 14.74 -26.30 -4.81
CA ALA A 64 14.59 -25.60 -6.09
C ALA A 64 14.70 -26.56 -7.28
N ALA A 65 15.67 -27.49 -7.25
CA ALA A 65 15.78 -28.54 -8.27
C ALA A 65 14.59 -29.51 -8.26
N ALA A 66 13.98 -29.76 -7.09
CA ALA A 66 12.79 -30.59 -6.99
C ALA A 66 11.53 -29.88 -7.54
N VAL A 67 11.37 -28.57 -7.29
CA VAL A 67 10.34 -27.75 -7.94
C VAL A 67 10.49 -27.80 -9.46
N ASN A 68 11.72 -27.61 -9.96
CA ASN A 68 11.99 -27.66 -11.39
C ASN A 68 11.86 -29.06 -12.02
N ARG A 69 11.96 -30.13 -11.22
CA ARG A 69 11.62 -31.50 -11.64
C ARG A 69 10.11 -31.72 -11.77
N ILE A 70 9.31 -31.07 -10.93
CA ILE A 70 7.83 -31.11 -11.03
C ILE A 70 7.38 -30.31 -12.24
N CYS A 71 7.90 -29.09 -12.40
CA CYS A 71 7.59 -28.22 -13.51
C CYS A 71 8.82 -27.43 -13.93
N THR A 72 9.34 -27.70 -15.13
CA THR A 72 10.59 -27.11 -15.61
C THR A 72 10.50 -25.60 -15.73
N GLY A 73 11.41 -24.88 -15.08
CA GLY A 73 11.45 -23.42 -15.09
C GLY A 73 10.36 -22.78 -14.23
N ALA A 74 9.82 -23.51 -13.25
CA ALA A 74 8.89 -22.95 -12.27
C ALA A 74 9.60 -22.25 -11.11
N ALA A 75 10.88 -22.56 -10.85
CA ALA A 75 11.69 -21.85 -9.85
C ALA A 75 12.93 -21.23 -10.52
N THR A 76 13.05 -19.91 -10.44
CA THR A 76 14.17 -19.12 -10.96
C THR A 76 14.88 -18.43 -9.80
N LEU A 77 16.21 -18.58 -9.75
CA LEU A 77 17.03 -17.92 -8.73
C LEU A 77 16.98 -16.41 -8.94
N GLN A 78 16.61 -15.67 -7.90
CA GLN A 78 16.62 -14.20 -7.91
C GLN A 78 17.85 -13.66 -7.16
N ASP A 79 18.12 -14.21 -5.98
CA ASP A 79 19.21 -13.77 -5.13
C ASP A 79 19.97 -14.98 -4.58
N GLU A 80 21.22 -15.14 -5.02
CA GLU A 80 22.10 -16.22 -4.60
C GLU A 80 22.59 -16.04 -3.15
N ALA A 81 22.83 -14.80 -2.71
CA ALA A 81 23.32 -14.49 -1.38
C ALA A 81 22.25 -14.74 -0.31
N ALA A 82 20.99 -14.39 -0.63
CA ALA A 82 19.85 -14.64 0.24
C ALA A 82 19.23 -16.03 0.08
N GLY A 83 19.58 -16.80 -0.96
CA GLY A 83 18.97 -18.09 -1.26
C GLY A 83 17.51 -18.00 -1.68
N VAL A 84 17.15 -16.93 -2.39
CA VAL A 84 15.76 -16.61 -2.75
C VAL A 84 15.48 -16.97 -4.19
N TYR A 85 14.35 -17.65 -4.37
CA TYR A 85 13.83 -18.04 -5.66
C TYR A 85 12.48 -17.38 -5.90
N ASP A 86 12.29 -16.90 -7.13
CA ASP A 86 10.98 -16.59 -7.67
C ASP A 86 10.34 -17.88 -8.20
N VAL A 87 9.18 -18.23 -7.64
CA VAL A 87 8.42 -19.42 -8.01
C VAL A 87 7.14 -19.02 -8.73
N ASP A 88 6.97 -19.48 -9.98
CA ASP A 88 5.73 -19.35 -10.75
C ASP A 88 4.68 -20.33 -10.21
N LEU A 89 3.91 -19.85 -9.24
CA LEU A 89 2.85 -20.61 -8.58
C LEU A 89 1.72 -20.97 -9.54
N ALA A 90 1.44 -20.12 -10.53
CA ALA A 90 0.37 -20.39 -11.50
C ALA A 90 0.74 -21.57 -12.39
N ARG A 91 1.97 -21.60 -12.89
CA ARG A 91 2.49 -22.71 -13.69
C ARG A 91 2.59 -23.98 -12.87
N LEU A 92 3.12 -23.89 -11.64
CA LEU A 92 3.19 -25.00 -10.72
C LEU A 92 1.80 -25.60 -10.45
N TRP A 93 0.81 -24.77 -10.12
CA TRP A 93 -0.59 -25.19 -9.92
C TRP A 93 -1.18 -25.86 -11.16
N SER A 94 -1.02 -25.25 -12.36
CA SER A 94 -1.56 -25.80 -13.61
C SER A 94 -0.98 -27.16 -13.99
N SER A 95 0.23 -27.49 -13.52
CA SER A 95 0.91 -28.72 -13.88
C SER A 95 0.31 -29.97 -13.22
N ARG A 96 -0.18 -29.87 -11.98
CA ARG A 96 -0.63 -31.04 -11.20
C ARG A 96 -1.89 -30.84 -10.35
N TRP A 97 -2.27 -29.61 -10.01
CA TRP A 97 -3.30 -29.35 -8.99
C TRP A 97 -4.54 -28.61 -9.50
N GLN A 98 -4.62 -28.35 -10.81
CA GLN A 98 -5.72 -27.61 -11.42
C GLN A 98 -7.10 -28.29 -11.25
N ASN A 99 -7.13 -29.62 -11.20
CA ASN A 99 -8.37 -30.38 -11.07
C ASN A 99 -8.82 -30.54 -9.60
N ASP A 100 -7.89 -30.43 -8.64
CA ASP A 100 -8.16 -30.70 -7.22
C ASP A 100 -8.48 -29.41 -6.44
N PHE A 101 -7.83 -28.31 -6.79
CA PHE A 101 -7.94 -27.05 -6.07
C PHE A 101 -8.07 -25.87 -7.03
N SER A 102 -8.84 -24.87 -6.63
CA SER A 102 -8.76 -23.56 -7.28
C SER A 102 -7.40 -22.89 -6.99
N PHE A 103 -6.91 -22.03 -7.88
CA PHE A 103 -5.64 -21.32 -7.67
C PHE A 103 -5.56 -20.55 -6.33
N PRO A 104 -6.60 -19.81 -5.88
CA PRO A 104 -6.60 -19.17 -4.57
C PRO A 104 -6.46 -20.18 -3.42
N GLN A 105 -7.15 -21.32 -3.51
CA GLN A 105 -7.11 -22.37 -2.50
C GLN A 105 -5.74 -23.05 -2.47
N PHE A 106 -5.13 -23.32 -3.63
CA PHE A 106 -3.77 -23.81 -3.72
C PHE A 106 -2.78 -22.88 -3.03
N LYS A 107 -2.83 -21.57 -3.31
CA LYS A 107 -1.98 -20.58 -2.62
C LYS A 107 -2.24 -20.61 -1.11
N TYR A 108 -3.49 -20.54 -0.69
CA TYR A 108 -3.81 -20.59 0.74
C TYR A 108 -3.20 -21.82 1.43
N LEU A 109 -3.36 -23.02 0.86
CA LEU A 109 -2.80 -24.26 1.42
C LEU A 109 -1.26 -24.28 1.42
N LEU A 110 -0.64 -23.69 0.40
CA LEU A 110 0.81 -23.55 0.32
C LEU A 110 1.36 -22.65 1.43
N TYR A 111 0.84 -21.41 1.55
CA TYR A 111 1.32 -20.43 2.52
C TYR A 111 0.97 -20.80 3.98
N THR A 112 -0.12 -21.56 4.20
CA THR A 112 -0.50 -22.06 5.53
C THR A 112 0.19 -23.38 5.90
N HIS A 113 1.06 -23.91 5.03
CA HIS A 113 1.71 -25.22 5.21
C HIS A 113 0.71 -26.33 5.57
N SER A 114 -0.47 -26.34 4.94
CA SER A 114 -1.49 -27.33 5.23
C SER A 114 -1.14 -28.72 4.69
N ASP A 115 -1.37 -29.76 5.49
CA ASP A 115 -1.19 -31.17 5.12
C ASP A 115 -2.06 -31.62 3.94
N LYS A 116 -3.13 -30.86 3.64
CA LYS A 116 -4.01 -31.13 2.50
C LYS A 116 -3.33 -30.95 1.15
N LEU A 117 -2.20 -30.25 1.10
CA LEU A 117 -1.39 -30.09 -0.10
C LEU A 117 -0.19 -31.04 -0.03
N PRO A 118 -0.15 -32.11 -0.86
CA PRO A 118 0.94 -33.09 -0.83
C PRO A 118 2.34 -32.49 -1.08
N LEU A 119 2.40 -31.34 -1.75
CA LEU A 119 3.64 -30.60 -2.00
C LEU A 119 4.34 -30.18 -0.71
N ASN A 120 3.58 -29.76 0.31
CA ASN A 120 4.12 -29.27 1.59
C ASN A 120 4.81 -30.38 2.39
N ALA A 121 4.43 -31.64 2.19
CA ALA A 121 5.08 -32.78 2.81
C ALA A 121 6.40 -33.17 2.10
N GLN A 122 6.57 -32.74 0.85
CA GLN A 122 7.74 -33.10 0.02
C GLN A 122 8.78 -31.98 -0.04
N LEU A 123 8.35 -30.72 0.05
CA LEU A 123 9.19 -29.54 -0.09
C LEU A 123 8.93 -28.53 1.03
N HIS A 124 10.01 -27.99 1.59
CA HIS A 124 9.96 -26.94 2.59
C HIS A 124 10.10 -25.59 1.90
N LEU A 125 8.98 -25.05 1.42
CA LEU A 125 8.94 -23.75 0.75
C LEU A 125 8.70 -22.66 1.79
N THR A 126 9.74 -21.98 2.29
CA THR A 126 9.59 -20.89 3.26
C THR A 126 9.24 -19.59 2.53
N PRO A 127 8.05 -19.00 2.76
CA PRO A 127 7.66 -17.76 2.08
C PRO A 127 8.58 -16.59 2.45
N ALA A 128 8.91 -15.77 1.46
CA ALA A 128 9.70 -14.56 1.61
C ALA A 128 8.94 -13.34 1.05
N MET A 129 9.26 -12.16 1.60
CA MET A 129 8.78 -10.88 1.09
C MET A 129 9.96 -10.03 0.67
N GLN A 130 9.88 -9.47 -0.53
CA GLN A 130 10.82 -8.46 -0.99
C GLN A 130 10.49 -7.13 -0.33
N LEU A 131 11.44 -6.59 0.42
CA LEU A 131 11.44 -5.23 0.96
C LEU A 131 12.29 -4.35 0.04
N THR A 132 11.68 -3.31 -0.52
CA THR A 132 12.39 -2.26 -1.27
C THR A 132 12.34 -0.96 -0.45
N LEU A 133 13.47 -0.28 -0.33
CA LEU A 133 13.65 0.94 0.46
C LEU A 133 14.12 2.09 -0.44
N GLU A 134 13.40 3.19 -0.39
CA GLU A 134 13.74 4.44 -1.06
C GLU A 134 13.90 5.56 -0.02
N TRP A 135 15.14 5.99 0.22
CA TRP A 135 15.43 6.99 1.24
C TRP A 135 15.27 8.42 0.72
N HIS A 136 14.70 9.29 1.54
CA HIS A 136 14.63 10.72 1.23
C HIS A 136 15.98 11.42 1.49
N ALA A 137 16.22 12.51 0.77
CA ALA A 137 17.37 13.37 1.02
C ALA A 137 17.33 13.90 2.47
N ASN A 138 18.47 13.88 3.16
CA ASN A 138 18.63 14.29 4.57
C ASN A 138 17.91 13.42 5.61
N ALA A 139 17.61 12.14 5.30
CA ALA A 139 16.98 11.22 6.24
C ALA A 139 17.68 11.16 7.61
N ASP A 140 19.02 11.10 7.65
CA ASP A 140 19.80 11.03 8.90
C ASP A 140 19.57 12.24 9.82
N ALA A 141 19.63 13.44 9.25
CA ALA A 141 19.46 14.69 9.99
C ALA A 141 18.02 14.82 10.51
N ARG A 142 17.03 14.48 9.67
CA ARG A 142 15.61 14.49 10.05
C ARG A 142 15.32 13.47 11.13
N PHE A 143 15.82 12.24 11.00
CA PHE A 143 15.66 11.19 11.99
C PHE A 143 16.22 11.63 13.35
N SER A 144 17.42 12.21 13.38
CA SER A 144 18.05 12.68 14.62
C SER A 144 17.22 13.76 15.32
N VAL A 145 16.68 14.73 14.58
CA VAL A 145 15.84 15.81 15.14
C VAL A 145 14.50 15.27 15.66
N LEU A 146 13.81 14.47 14.84
CA LEU A 146 12.49 13.93 15.17
C LEU A 146 12.55 12.95 16.33
N LEU A 147 13.54 12.04 16.31
CA LEU A 147 13.73 11.06 17.35
C LEU A 147 14.07 11.72 18.69
N ARG A 148 14.89 12.78 18.69
CA ARG A 148 15.19 13.54 19.92
C ARG A 148 13.93 14.17 20.49
N ALA A 149 13.12 14.83 19.66
CA ALA A 149 11.87 15.44 20.10
C ALA A 149 10.89 14.40 20.66
N LEU A 150 10.76 13.25 19.99
CA LEU A 150 9.93 12.13 20.47
C LEU A 150 10.45 11.58 21.80
N LYS A 151 11.76 11.32 21.93
CA LYS A 151 12.37 10.87 23.19
C LYS A 151 12.07 11.84 24.33
N GLU A 152 12.26 13.14 24.12
CA GLU A 152 11.96 14.16 25.13
C GLU A 152 10.50 14.13 25.59
N ILE A 153 9.55 14.03 24.65
CA ILE A 153 8.11 13.96 24.95
C ILE A 153 7.78 12.72 25.80
N PHE A 154 8.23 11.55 25.36
CA PHE A 154 7.89 10.29 26.02
C PHE A 154 8.61 10.11 27.37
N PHE A 155 9.87 10.52 27.50
CA PHE A 155 10.60 10.44 28.76
C PHE A 155 10.09 11.42 29.80
N GLU A 156 9.64 12.62 29.41
CA GLU A 156 9.02 13.55 30.35
C GLU A 156 7.70 12.99 30.91
N ALA A 157 6.87 12.38 30.05
CA ALA A 157 5.67 11.70 30.49
C ALA A 157 5.98 10.52 31.43
N ALA A 158 7.01 9.73 31.10
CA ALA A 158 7.43 8.60 31.92
C ALA A 158 7.99 9.03 33.29
N ARG A 159 8.72 10.15 33.37
CA ARG A 159 9.31 10.69 34.61
C ARG A 159 8.29 11.41 35.48
N SER A 160 7.35 12.12 34.89
CA SER A 160 6.28 12.82 35.62
C SER A 160 5.22 11.87 36.19
N GLY A 161 5.14 10.65 35.66
CA GLY A 161 4.11 9.67 36.02
C GLY A 161 2.70 10.07 35.55
N GLN A 162 2.59 11.09 34.71
CA GLN A 162 1.33 11.54 34.12
C GLN A 162 1.00 10.75 32.85
N TYR A 163 -0.29 10.73 32.49
CA TYR A 163 -0.74 10.17 31.22
C TYR A 163 -0.28 11.05 30.07
N LEU A 164 0.19 10.41 29.00
CA LEU A 164 0.49 11.06 27.73
C LEU A 164 -0.78 11.12 26.89
N TYR A 165 -1.24 12.32 26.56
CA TYR A 165 -2.35 12.53 25.62
C TYR A 165 -1.82 12.68 24.19
N ASP A 166 -2.50 12.08 23.21
CA ASP A 166 -2.11 12.14 21.80
C ASP A 166 -2.04 13.59 21.29
N ARG A 167 -3.02 14.42 21.67
CA ARG A 167 -3.11 15.84 21.30
C ARG A 167 -1.95 16.67 21.83
N ASP A 168 -1.59 16.47 23.10
CA ASP A 168 -0.50 17.23 23.74
C ASP A 168 0.86 16.84 23.18
N ALA A 169 1.09 15.54 23.01
CA ALA A 169 2.28 15.02 22.35
C ALA A 169 2.42 15.57 20.92
N ALA A 170 1.32 15.63 20.16
CA ALA A 170 1.32 16.18 18.80
C ALA A 170 1.61 17.68 18.78
N ALA A 171 1.02 18.46 19.69
CA ALA A 171 1.28 19.89 19.80
C ALA A 171 2.74 20.18 20.13
N ARG A 172 3.32 19.42 21.07
CA ARG A 172 4.75 19.52 21.44
C ARG A 172 5.67 19.11 20.29
N LEU A 173 5.33 18.04 19.57
CA LEU A 173 6.11 17.60 18.42
C LEU A 173 6.11 18.65 17.31
N ALA A 174 4.94 19.25 17.01
CA ALA A 174 4.81 20.32 16.03
C ALA A 174 5.67 21.54 16.41
N GLN A 175 5.66 21.94 17.68
CA GLN A 175 6.48 23.06 18.18
C GLN A 175 7.98 22.78 18.10
N ALA A 176 8.42 21.55 18.43
CA ALA A 176 9.83 21.19 18.47
C ALA A 176 10.46 20.99 17.07
N THR A 177 9.65 20.64 16.07
CA THR A 177 10.15 20.15 14.77
C THR A 177 9.69 20.99 13.57
N GLY A 178 8.75 21.91 13.76
CA GLY A 178 8.16 22.73 12.69
C GLY A 178 7.19 21.96 11.77
N LEU A 179 6.79 20.74 12.15
CA LEU A 179 5.79 19.97 11.42
C LEU A 179 4.41 20.63 11.46
N SER A 180 3.59 20.41 10.42
CA SER A 180 2.18 20.79 10.47
C SER A 180 1.46 20.03 11.58
N SER A 181 0.41 20.63 12.15
CA SER A 181 -0.38 19.99 13.21
C SER A 181 -0.92 18.62 12.78
N THR A 182 -1.33 18.47 11.53
CA THR A 182 -1.86 17.20 11.00
C THR A 182 -0.77 16.12 10.91
N ARG A 183 0.43 16.46 10.40
CA ARG A 183 1.57 15.53 10.34
C ARG A 183 2.04 15.14 11.73
N ALA A 184 2.13 16.09 12.66
CA ALA A 184 2.54 15.80 14.03
C ALA A 184 1.55 14.86 14.74
N THR A 185 0.23 15.06 14.57
CA THR A 185 -0.78 14.15 15.11
C THR A 185 -0.67 12.74 14.53
N SER A 186 -0.49 12.64 13.21
CA SER A 186 -0.34 11.35 12.53
C SER A 186 0.92 10.61 13.00
N ALA A 187 2.07 11.30 13.03
CA ALA A 187 3.34 10.76 13.53
C ALA A 187 3.24 10.23 14.97
N VAL A 188 2.66 11.00 15.89
CA VAL A 188 2.49 10.56 17.28
C VAL A 188 1.62 9.30 17.37
N ARG A 189 0.52 9.24 16.61
CA ARG A 189 -0.36 8.07 16.59
C ARG A 189 0.32 6.82 16.04
N VAL A 190 1.08 6.96 14.95
CA VAL A 190 1.85 5.85 14.37
C VAL A 190 2.91 5.37 15.34
N VAL A 191 3.64 6.28 16.01
CA VAL A 191 4.63 5.89 17.03
C VAL A 191 3.95 5.15 18.19
N LEU A 192 2.83 5.64 18.70
CA LEU A 192 2.08 4.97 19.78
C LEU A 192 1.59 3.58 19.35
N ALA A 193 1.08 3.45 18.13
CA ALA A 193 0.66 2.15 17.56
C ALA A 193 1.86 1.21 17.37
N ALA A 194 3.01 1.73 16.93
CA ALA A 194 4.24 0.94 16.78
C ALA A 194 4.76 0.43 18.13
N VAL A 195 4.69 1.25 19.17
CA VAL A 195 5.05 0.83 20.54
C VAL A 195 4.12 -0.29 21.03
N GLN A 196 2.81 -0.17 20.79
CA GLN A 196 1.84 -1.23 21.13
C GLN A 196 2.09 -2.53 20.36
N SER A 197 2.34 -2.44 19.06
CA SER A 197 2.66 -3.59 18.22
C SER A 197 3.96 -4.27 18.67
N TRP A 198 5.01 -3.49 18.92
CA TRP A 198 6.30 -3.99 19.41
C TRP A 198 6.18 -4.69 20.78
N GLN A 199 5.29 -4.21 21.65
CA GLN A 199 4.97 -4.85 22.93
C GLN A 199 4.38 -6.25 22.76
N GLN A 200 3.44 -6.41 21.81
CA GLN A 200 2.76 -7.69 21.56
C GLN A 200 3.75 -8.75 21.05
N HIS A 201 4.73 -8.38 20.25
CA HIS A 201 5.71 -9.32 19.69
C HIS A 201 6.90 -9.60 20.62
N SER A 202 6.91 -9.00 21.82
CA SER A 202 7.95 -9.17 22.84
C SER A 202 7.43 -10.02 24.00
N SER A 203 7.76 -11.33 24.01
CA SER A 203 7.29 -12.30 25.02
C SER A 203 7.59 -11.90 26.47
N ARG A 204 8.69 -11.19 26.71
CA ARG A 204 9.07 -10.63 28.03
C ARG A 204 8.13 -9.50 28.49
N LEU A 205 7.52 -8.78 27.55
CA LEU A 205 6.77 -7.53 27.77
C LEU A 205 5.25 -7.71 27.68
N GLN A 206 4.77 -8.85 27.17
CA GLN A 206 3.33 -9.17 27.13
C GLN A 206 2.65 -9.15 28.51
N ARG A 207 3.41 -9.42 29.59
CA ARG A 207 2.87 -9.43 30.97
C ARG A 207 2.84 -8.05 31.62
N THR A 208 3.55 -7.07 31.07
CA THR A 208 3.67 -5.72 31.61
C THR A 208 2.75 -4.81 30.80
N ARG A 209 1.61 -4.39 31.35
CA ARG A 209 0.66 -3.51 30.65
C ARG A 209 1.20 -2.07 30.61
N VAL A 210 2.03 -1.74 29.63
CA VAL A 210 2.73 -0.44 29.58
C VAL A 210 1.84 0.67 29.04
N LEU A 211 1.18 0.50 27.90
CA LEU A 211 0.24 1.48 27.35
C LEU A 211 -1.21 1.04 27.62
N ARG A 212 -1.91 1.68 28.57
CA ARG A 212 -3.38 1.62 28.63
C ARG A 212 -3.93 2.72 27.74
N CYS A 213 -4.67 2.35 26.70
CA CYS A 213 -5.53 3.29 25.97
C CYS A 213 -6.82 3.46 26.76
N GLY A 214 -7.02 4.64 27.35
CA GLY A 214 -8.32 5.08 27.85
C GLY A 214 -8.91 6.10 26.90
N THR A 215 -10.14 5.90 26.42
CA THR A 215 -10.84 6.95 25.66
C THR A 215 -11.53 7.87 26.64
N THR A 216 -11.04 9.11 26.77
CA THR A 216 -11.72 10.19 27.51
C THR A 216 -12.25 11.24 26.54
N GLN A 217 -12.98 12.25 27.05
CA GLN A 217 -13.50 13.34 26.23
C GLN A 217 -12.37 14.19 25.60
N GLU A 218 -11.14 14.09 26.11
CA GLU A 218 -9.97 14.84 25.67
C GLU A 218 -9.06 14.07 24.69
N GLY A 219 -9.27 12.76 24.52
CA GLY A 219 -8.51 11.92 23.57
C GLY A 219 -8.22 10.51 24.08
N ALA A 220 -7.23 9.87 23.46
CA ALA A 220 -6.68 8.61 23.95
C ALA A 220 -5.56 8.89 24.96
N GLU A 221 -5.74 8.41 26.19
CA GLU A 221 -4.73 8.46 27.25
C GLU A 221 -3.76 7.30 27.14
N TYR A 222 -2.48 7.54 27.41
CA TYR A 222 -1.45 6.51 27.38
C TYR A 222 -0.60 6.59 28.66
N SER A 223 -0.61 5.52 29.47
CA SER A 223 0.39 5.37 30.53
C SER A 223 1.75 5.03 29.91
N VAL A 224 2.83 5.63 30.41
CA VAL A 224 4.18 5.39 29.86
C VAL A 224 5.12 4.96 30.98
N VAL A 225 5.89 3.89 30.75
CA VAL A 225 6.85 3.36 31.74
C VAL A 225 8.27 3.49 31.18
N ASP A 226 9.14 4.16 31.94
CA ASP A 226 10.45 4.66 31.50
C ASP A 226 11.44 3.58 30.98
N PRO A 227 11.64 2.44 31.67
CA PRO A 227 12.49 1.35 31.14
C PRO A 227 12.04 0.81 29.78
N PHE A 228 10.73 0.79 29.53
CA PHE A 228 10.16 0.17 28.34
C PHE A 228 10.26 1.09 27.12
N ILE A 229 10.01 2.38 27.30
CA ILE A 229 10.19 3.36 26.23
C ILE A 229 11.66 3.49 25.83
N SER A 230 12.58 3.41 26.80
CA SER A 230 14.02 3.38 26.52
C SER A 230 14.39 2.21 25.60
N GLU A 231 13.89 1.01 25.90
CA GLU A 231 14.12 -0.18 25.06
C GLU A 231 13.52 -0.03 23.66
N PHE A 232 12.30 0.51 23.54
CA PHE A 232 11.67 0.76 22.25
C PHE A 232 12.50 1.72 21.39
N PHE A 233 12.91 2.87 21.92
CA PHE A 233 13.67 3.83 21.12
C PHE A 233 15.07 3.32 20.77
N HIS A 234 15.70 2.55 21.66
CA HIS A 234 16.97 1.90 21.34
C HIS A 234 16.81 0.89 20.20
N TRP A 235 15.75 0.09 20.24
CA TRP A 235 15.40 -0.84 19.16
C TRP A 235 15.12 -0.11 17.84
N LEU A 236 14.43 1.04 17.87
CA LEU A 236 14.16 1.85 16.68
C LEU A 236 15.45 2.42 16.07
N GLU A 237 16.39 2.89 16.90
CA GLU A 237 17.71 3.35 16.46
C GLU A 237 18.53 2.23 15.80
N GLN A 238 18.55 1.04 16.42
CA GLN A 238 19.20 -0.14 15.84
C GLN A 238 18.57 -0.51 14.49
N SER A 239 17.23 -0.50 14.40
CA SER A 239 16.50 -0.82 13.18
C SER A 239 16.81 0.19 12.07
N PHE A 240 16.84 1.49 12.38
CA PHE A 240 17.25 2.53 11.44
C PHE A 240 18.67 2.28 10.91
N ALA A 241 19.63 2.01 11.80
CA ALA A 241 21.02 1.77 11.40
C ALA A 241 21.16 0.52 10.49
N VAL A 242 20.45 -0.57 10.79
CA VAL A 242 20.47 -1.80 9.99
C VAL A 242 19.79 -1.59 8.62
N LEU A 243 18.69 -0.84 8.57
CA LEU A 243 17.97 -0.55 7.33
C LEU A 243 18.77 0.41 6.43
N HIS A 244 19.43 1.40 7.03
CA HIS A 244 20.19 2.42 6.30
C HIS A 244 21.55 1.92 5.78
N SER A 245 22.20 1.00 6.50
CA SER A 245 23.55 0.50 6.16
C SER A 245 23.58 -0.65 5.16
N GLY A 246 22.48 -1.36 4.97
CA GLY A 246 22.43 -2.50 4.05
C GLY A 246 21.71 -2.17 2.75
N GLU A 247 21.44 -3.22 1.99
CA GLU A 247 20.93 -3.10 0.62
C GLU A 247 19.53 -2.48 0.56
N THR A 248 19.26 -1.75 -0.53
CA THR A 248 17.97 -1.12 -0.83
C THR A 248 16.88 -2.14 -1.10
N CYS A 249 17.24 -3.33 -1.60
CA CYS A 249 16.34 -4.46 -1.80
C CYS A 249 16.79 -5.62 -0.92
N ARG A 250 15.90 -6.17 -0.10
CA ARG A 250 16.17 -7.34 0.75
C ARG A 250 15.00 -8.29 0.77
N TYR A 251 15.23 -9.56 1.07
CA TYR A 251 14.18 -10.55 1.24
C TYR A 251 14.03 -10.94 2.71
N LEU A 252 12.81 -10.83 3.24
CA LEU A 252 12.48 -11.14 4.62
C LEU A 252 11.64 -12.41 4.69
N PRO A 253 12.02 -13.43 5.48
CA PRO A 253 11.15 -14.57 5.73
C PRO A 253 9.87 -14.12 6.44
N VAL A 254 8.72 -14.66 6.02
CA VAL A 254 7.41 -14.32 6.62
C VAL A 254 7.26 -14.89 8.03
N ASN A 255 7.78 -16.09 8.27
CA ASN A 255 7.52 -16.86 9.51
C ASN A 255 8.65 -16.81 10.54
N ASP A 256 9.76 -16.11 10.26
CA ASP A 256 10.91 -16.12 11.16
C ASP A 256 10.83 -14.98 12.20
N SER A 257 10.20 -15.30 13.34
CA SER A 257 9.99 -14.43 14.50
C SER A 257 11.29 -13.85 15.10
N VAL A 258 12.44 -14.45 14.77
CA VAL A 258 13.72 -14.09 15.38
C VAL A 258 14.39 -12.92 14.68
N GLN A 259 14.18 -12.70 13.36
CA GLN A 259 14.90 -11.66 12.60
C GLN A 259 14.15 -10.90 11.49
N GLY A 260 12.99 -11.34 10.98
CA GLY A 260 12.59 -10.90 9.64
C GLY A 260 11.66 -9.67 9.56
N SER A 261 10.36 -9.89 9.78
CA SER A 261 9.31 -9.02 9.23
C SER A 261 8.41 -8.41 10.30
N GLU A 262 7.99 -9.20 11.29
CA GLU A 262 7.05 -8.75 12.34
C GLU A 262 7.62 -7.63 13.22
N ARG A 263 8.93 -7.67 13.48
CA ARG A 263 9.62 -6.60 14.21
C ARG A 263 9.89 -5.38 13.32
N LEU A 264 10.32 -5.59 12.07
CA LEU A 264 10.69 -4.49 11.19
C LEU A 264 9.47 -3.70 10.67
N ALA A 265 8.29 -4.31 10.53
CA ALA A 265 7.11 -3.63 10.02
C ALA A 265 6.70 -2.39 10.85
N PRO A 266 6.63 -2.44 12.21
CA PRO A 266 6.44 -1.24 13.03
C PRO A 266 7.53 -0.18 12.83
N ALA A 267 8.80 -0.57 12.66
CA ALA A 267 9.88 0.39 12.41
C ALA A 267 9.71 1.07 11.06
N LEU A 268 9.46 0.30 10.00
CA LEU A 268 9.23 0.81 8.64
C LEU A 268 8.04 1.78 8.60
N GLY A 269 6.93 1.44 9.26
CA GLY A 269 5.77 2.33 9.36
C GLY A 269 6.08 3.65 10.07
N VAL A 270 6.88 3.62 11.15
CA VAL A 270 7.33 4.86 11.82
C VAL A 270 8.25 5.66 10.91
N LEU A 271 9.20 5.03 10.23
CA LEU A 271 10.16 5.73 9.36
C LEU A 271 9.49 6.37 8.14
N GLU A 272 8.47 5.71 7.58
CA GLU A 272 7.66 6.26 6.48
C GLU A 272 6.79 7.43 6.94
N GLU A 273 6.11 7.31 8.08
CA GLU A 273 5.29 8.40 8.63
C GLU A 273 6.13 9.64 8.99
N LEU A 274 7.37 9.42 9.43
CA LEU A 274 8.34 10.48 9.69
C LEU A 274 8.97 11.05 8.41
N ASP A 275 8.53 10.60 7.23
CA ASP A 275 8.93 11.13 5.92
C ASP A 275 10.44 10.96 5.69
N LEU A 276 11.00 9.83 6.16
CA LEU A 276 12.42 9.48 6.09
C LEU A 276 12.72 8.53 4.93
N LEU A 277 11.78 7.62 4.64
CA LEU A 277 11.87 6.67 3.54
C LEU A 277 10.48 6.35 3.00
N HIS A 278 10.42 5.82 1.79
CA HIS A 278 9.30 5.05 1.29
C HIS A 278 9.70 3.57 1.25
N PHE A 279 8.79 2.67 1.61
CA PHE A 279 9.04 1.23 1.52
C PHE A 279 7.93 0.50 0.77
N ALA A 280 8.33 -0.53 0.02
CA ALA A 280 7.40 -1.47 -0.60
C ALA A 280 7.70 -2.88 -0.10
N LEU A 281 6.67 -3.58 0.39
CA LEU A 281 6.76 -4.96 0.84
C LEU A 281 5.92 -5.86 -0.08
N LEU A 282 6.58 -6.70 -0.87
CA LEU A 282 5.95 -7.53 -1.90
C LEU A 282 6.22 -9.01 -1.64
N GLY A 283 5.16 -9.80 -1.42
CA GLY A 283 5.25 -11.25 -1.24
C GLY A 283 5.31 -12.05 -2.55
N GLY A 284 5.34 -11.36 -3.69
CA GLY A 284 5.33 -11.95 -5.02
C GLY A 284 5.15 -10.90 -6.10
N SER A 285 5.24 -11.33 -7.36
CA SER A 285 5.18 -10.47 -8.54
C SER A 285 4.08 -10.93 -9.51
N ASN A 286 3.86 -10.18 -10.58
CA ASN A 286 2.91 -10.51 -11.64
C ASN A 286 1.45 -10.66 -11.14
N SER A 287 0.85 -9.53 -10.78
CA SER A 287 -0.58 -9.43 -10.48
C SER A 287 -1.41 -9.55 -11.75
N ARG A 288 -2.16 -10.65 -11.88
CA ARG A 288 -3.01 -10.89 -13.05
C ARG A 288 -4.43 -10.37 -12.84
N LEU A 289 -5.00 -9.81 -13.90
CA LEU A 289 -6.43 -9.48 -13.97
C LEU A 289 -7.19 -10.65 -14.58
N TYR A 290 -8.27 -11.07 -13.92
CA TYR A 290 -9.19 -12.07 -14.47
C TYR A 290 -10.31 -11.36 -15.21
N LEU A 291 -10.49 -11.73 -16.47
CA LEU A 291 -11.57 -11.27 -17.32
C LEU A 291 -12.46 -12.46 -17.65
N TYR A 292 -13.73 -12.37 -17.30
CA TYR A 292 -14.75 -13.30 -17.79
C TYR A 292 -15.34 -12.69 -19.04
N VAL A 293 -15.00 -13.25 -20.20
CA VAL A 293 -15.56 -12.80 -21.48
C VAL A 293 -16.90 -13.48 -21.66
N ASN A 294 -17.98 -12.69 -21.64
CA ASN A 294 -19.34 -13.19 -21.81
C ASN A 294 -19.74 -13.21 -23.28
N GLN A 295 -19.31 -12.21 -24.05
CA GLN A 295 -19.71 -12.01 -25.44
C GLN A 295 -18.51 -11.52 -26.27
N THR A 296 -18.06 -12.34 -27.23
CA THR A 296 -16.93 -11.98 -28.11
C THR A 296 -17.35 -11.04 -29.24
N GLN A 297 -18.58 -11.15 -29.74
CA GLN A 297 -19.08 -10.33 -30.86
C GLN A 297 -19.07 -8.83 -30.57
N THR A 298 -19.43 -8.42 -29.36
CA THR A 298 -19.44 -7.01 -28.94
C THR A 298 -18.02 -6.46 -28.81
N LEU A 299 -17.05 -7.30 -28.45
CA LEU A 299 -15.63 -6.94 -28.44
C LEU A 299 -15.07 -6.79 -29.86
N GLU A 300 -15.46 -7.66 -30.79
CA GLU A 300 -15.07 -7.55 -32.21
C GLU A 300 -15.65 -6.29 -32.87
N LEU A 301 -16.88 -5.90 -32.52
CA LEU A 301 -17.47 -4.64 -32.98
C LEU A 301 -16.72 -3.43 -32.41
N ALA A 302 -16.28 -3.50 -31.14
CA ALA A 302 -15.46 -2.47 -30.53
C ALA A 302 -14.11 -2.31 -31.25
N ASP A 303 -13.46 -3.42 -31.61
CA ASP A 303 -12.19 -3.43 -32.37
C ASP A 303 -12.34 -2.80 -33.76
N ARG A 304 -13.50 -3.00 -34.40
CA ARG A 304 -13.84 -2.34 -35.68
C ARG A 304 -14.17 -0.85 -35.56
N GLY A 305 -14.00 -0.24 -34.37
CA GLY A 305 -14.20 1.19 -34.13
C GLY A 305 -15.63 1.60 -33.81
N PHE A 306 -16.56 0.66 -33.61
CA PHE A 306 -17.96 0.97 -33.26
C PHE A 306 -18.18 1.24 -31.76
N TYR A 307 -17.12 1.18 -30.95
CA TYR A 307 -17.18 1.49 -29.53
C TYR A 307 -16.51 2.83 -29.23
N ARG A 308 -17.24 3.69 -28.52
CA ARG A 308 -16.75 4.98 -28.02
C ARG A 308 -17.24 5.16 -26.60
N ASN A 309 -16.34 5.22 -25.62
CA ASN A 309 -16.72 5.22 -24.21
C ASN A 309 -17.31 6.58 -23.78
N HIS A 310 -18.65 6.66 -23.65
CA HIS A 310 -19.35 7.90 -23.33
C HIS A 310 -19.15 8.31 -21.87
N LEU A 311 -18.94 7.34 -20.97
CA LEU A 311 -18.58 7.63 -19.58
C LEU A 311 -17.26 8.40 -19.51
N LEU A 312 -16.25 7.99 -20.27
CA LEU A 312 -14.95 8.66 -20.33
C LEU A 312 -15.07 10.07 -20.92
N GLU A 313 -15.88 10.24 -21.96
CA GLU A 313 -16.16 11.56 -22.54
C GLU A 313 -16.83 12.50 -21.55
N ARG A 314 -17.80 11.99 -20.77
CA ARG A 314 -18.47 12.77 -19.74
C ARG A 314 -17.50 13.16 -18.62
N ILE A 315 -16.57 12.27 -18.24
CA ILE A 315 -15.51 12.58 -17.28
C ILE A 315 -14.59 13.68 -17.83
N ALA A 316 -14.16 13.55 -19.09
CA ALA A 316 -13.32 14.56 -19.75
C ALA A 316 -14.04 15.92 -19.83
N GLN A 317 -15.33 15.93 -20.20
CA GLN A 317 -16.14 17.13 -20.27
C GLN A 317 -16.27 17.80 -18.89
N ARG A 318 -16.59 17.04 -17.84
CA ARG A 318 -16.64 17.55 -16.46
C ARG A 318 -15.31 18.14 -16.01
N HIS A 319 -14.20 17.51 -16.34
CA HIS A 319 -12.88 18.05 -16.06
C HIS A 319 -12.65 19.38 -16.79
N THR A 320 -12.95 19.46 -18.09
CA THR A 320 -12.87 20.71 -18.87
C THR A 320 -13.76 21.81 -18.28
N ASP A 321 -14.99 21.49 -17.88
CA ASP A 321 -15.92 22.44 -17.29
C ASP A 321 -15.42 22.92 -15.92
N ALA A 322 -14.87 22.03 -15.09
CA ALA A 322 -14.25 22.41 -13.82
C ALA A 322 -13.03 23.31 -14.03
N VAL A 323 -12.18 23.05 -15.02
CA VAL A 323 -11.03 23.92 -15.36
C VAL A 323 -11.51 25.29 -15.84
N ARG A 324 -12.58 25.35 -16.64
CA ARG A 324 -13.19 26.62 -17.07
C ARG A 324 -13.76 27.39 -15.88
N LEU A 325 -14.46 26.70 -14.98
CA LEU A 325 -15.01 27.30 -13.78
C LEU A 325 -13.91 27.88 -12.89
N MET A 326 -12.86 27.11 -12.63
CA MET A 326 -11.72 27.57 -11.84
C MET A 326 -11.05 28.78 -12.49
N SER A 327 -10.81 28.71 -13.80
CA SER A 327 -10.24 29.85 -14.55
C SER A 327 -11.13 31.08 -14.39
N TRP A 328 -12.45 30.94 -14.58
CA TRP A 328 -13.42 32.01 -14.42
C TRP A 328 -13.45 32.57 -12.99
N LEU A 329 -13.43 31.73 -11.96
CA LEU A 329 -13.41 32.15 -10.55
C LEU A 329 -12.19 33.02 -10.24
N PHE A 330 -11.00 32.66 -10.75
CA PHE A 330 -9.77 33.38 -10.47
C PHE A 330 -9.52 34.59 -11.37
N THR A 331 -10.12 34.67 -12.57
CA THR A 331 -9.94 35.83 -13.46
C THR A 331 -10.98 36.93 -13.26
N SER A 332 -12.13 36.63 -12.65
CA SER A 332 -13.28 37.57 -12.60
C SER A 332 -13.22 38.60 -11.47
N GLY A 333 -12.16 38.60 -10.65
CA GLY A 333 -11.93 39.65 -9.63
C GLY A 333 -12.96 39.69 -8.50
N PHE A 334 -13.54 38.54 -8.12
CA PHE A 334 -14.52 38.43 -7.04
C PHE A 334 -13.96 38.84 -5.67
N SER A 335 -14.82 39.38 -4.80
CA SER A 335 -14.49 39.51 -3.38
C SER A 335 -14.42 38.13 -2.71
N SER A 336 -13.79 38.04 -1.54
CA SER A 336 -13.66 36.76 -0.83
C SER A 336 -15.00 36.11 -0.49
N GLU A 337 -16.02 36.89 -0.08
CA GLU A 337 -17.36 36.37 0.21
C GLU A 337 -18.03 35.82 -1.05
N GLN A 338 -18.01 36.59 -2.14
CA GLN A 338 -18.60 36.15 -3.42
C GLN A 338 -17.94 34.88 -3.97
N LEU A 339 -16.63 34.75 -3.78
CA LEU A 339 -15.89 33.55 -4.18
C LEU A 339 -16.33 32.33 -3.37
N TRP A 340 -16.51 32.46 -2.05
CA TRP A 340 -17.00 31.38 -1.21
C TRP A 340 -18.44 30.97 -1.55
N ASP A 341 -19.33 31.93 -1.80
CA ASP A 341 -20.71 31.65 -2.22
C ASP A 341 -20.72 30.80 -3.51
N ARG A 342 -19.85 31.10 -4.47
CA ARG A 342 -19.79 30.34 -5.75
C ARG A 342 -19.16 28.97 -5.61
N ILE A 343 -18.19 28.82 -4.71
CA ILE A 343 -17.63 27.52 -4.35
C ILE A 343 -18.71 26.67 -3.67
N GLU A 344 -19.51 27.26 -2.78
CA GLU A 344 -20.62 26.57 -2.13
C GLU A 344 -21.69 26.13 -3.15
N GLU A 345 -22.11 27.02 -4.06
CA GLU A 345 -23.03 26.68 -5.15
C GLU A 345 -22.54 25.47 -5.96
N TYR A 346 -21.24 25.42 -6.30
CA TYR A 346 -20.63 24.30 -7.02
C TYR A 346 -20.73 22.97 -6.24
N PHE A 347 -20.39 22.96 -4.95
CA PHE A 347 -20.44 21.75 -4.13
C PHE A 347 -21.88 21.29 -3.82
N LEU A 348 -22.84 22.22 -3.80
CA LEU A 348 -24.27 21.92 -3.67
C LEU A 348 -24.92 21.49 -4.98
N GLY A 349 -24.21 21.57 -6.11
CA GLY A 349 -24.73 21.25 -7.43
C GLY A 349 -25.76 22.26 -7.96
N LEU A 350 -25.69 23.50 -7.48
CA LEU A 350 -26.56 24.60 -7.91
C LEU A 350 -26.00 25.29 -9.16
N PRO A 351 -26.86 25.88 -10.01
CA PRO A 351 -26.40 26.64 -11.16
C PRO A 351 -25.65 27.90 -10.72
N ILE A 352 -24.40 28.03 -11.17
CA ILE A 352 -23.54 29.16 -10.83
C ILE A 352 -23.92 30.35 -11.72
N GLN A 353 -24.64 31.32 -11.16
CA GLN A 353 -25.09 32.51 -11.89
C GLN A 353 -23.92 33.25 -12.57
N GLY A 354 -23.97 33.43 -13.89
CA GLY A 354 -22.91 34.12 -14.66
C GLY A 354 -21.82 33.20 -15.24
N PHE A 355 -21.88 31.89 -14.95
CA PHE A 355 -21.08 30.88 -15.62
C PHE A 355 -21.98 30.02 -16.52
N ASP A 356 -21.98 30.31 -17.83
CA ASP A 356 -22.68 29.49 -18.82
C ASP A 356 -21.87 28.21 -19.09
N ALA A 357 -22.07 27.19 -18.25
CA ALA A 357 -21.62 25.85 -18.59
C ALA A 357 -22.52 25.31 -19.72
N PRO A 358 -21.97 24.68 -20.78
CA PRO A 358 -22.80 23.91 -21.69
C PRO A 358 -23.53 22.84 -20.87
N SER A 359 -24.85 22.97 -20.79
CA SER A 359 -25.73 22.14 -19.97
C SER A 359 -25.48 20.65 -20.24
N ALA A 360 -24.95 19.93 -19.25
CA ALA A 360 -24.75 18.49 -19.26
C ALA A 360 -26.06 17.69 -19.06
N GLU A 361 -27.21 18.29 -19.42
CA GLU A 361 -28.52 17.65 -19.39
C GLU A 361 -29.15 17.65 -20.78
N SER A 362 -28.72 16.70 -21.60
CA SER A 362 -29.61 16.10 -22.60
C SER A 362 -29.56 14.59 -22.41
N ARG A 363 -30.60 14.11 -21.70
CA ARG A 363 -31.09 12.73 -21.49
C ARG A 363 -30.31 11.56 -22.06
#